data_AF-A0A2H0BZP9-F1
#
_entry.id   AF-A0A2H0BZP9-F1
#
_cell.length_a   1.000
_cell.length_b   1.000
_cell.length_c   1.000
_cell.angle_alpha   90.00
_cell.angle_beta   90.00
_cell.angle_gamma   90.00
#
_symmetry.space_group_name_H-M   'P 1'
#
loop_
_entity.id
_entity.type
_entity.pdbx_description
1 polymer ?
#
loop_
_entity_poly.entity_id
_entity_poly.type
_entity_poly.pdbx_seq_one_letter_code
_entity_poly.pdbx_strand_id
1 'polypeptide(L)'
;MRYFFIIIVLLLIIPLQLLYLYSKNHQLGTVAGITSQEQEVENSVSIGEYHFSLFGYTSPQAEVTFNGQGIFDQTISDDTGYFELKNRFSPFSPREACLSAKDQLGRLSSSVCLPAFPVKYNVRIGPVLIPPTVSLDKNVYYLDNGVFLSGQTVPNSEVELSMFTQNKNKFEARSMKFETNSNSKNSNDQNGFKNLVFNILNIVSGFEFRISDFRLNKPVEAFSFPDLTAKTDAQGNFSFSLPSSSPEKFRLFTQVSYNKDLSAESVKLNFQIYPWWMLIIRFFLFIFNILKSRWLELTLAAEILYLAWIILKQPMRAIMVRKKYPINYFPISS
;
A
#
# COMPACT_ATOMS: atom_id res chain seq x y z
N MET A 1 -3.46 42.13 23.56
CA MET A 1 -2.43 41.97 24.61
C MET A 1 -2.25 40.51 25.06
N ARG A 2 -3.30 39.75 25.43
CA ARG A 2 -3.15 38.35 25.90
C ARG A 2 -2.55 37.36 24.89
N TYR A 3 -2.91 37.43 23.60
CA TYR A 3 -2.37 36.54 22.55
C TYR A 3 -0.89 36.78 22.21
N PHE A 4 -0.43 38.02 22.37
CA PHE A 4 0.97 38.39 22.12
C PHE A 4 1.90 37.69 23.14
N PHE A 5 1.43 37.56 24.37
CA PHE A 5 2.15 36.86 25.43
C PHE A 5 2.27 35.36 25.16
N ILE A 6 1.21 34.74 24.62
CA ILE A 6 1.21 33.30 24.28
C ILE A 6 2.19 33.00 23.13
N ILE A 7 2.27 33.88 22.13
CA ILE A 7 3.21 33.73 21.00
C ILE A 7 4.67 33.84 21.47
N ILE A 8 4.96 34.79 22.38
CA ILE A 8 6.31 34.94 22.96
C ILE A 8 6.71 33.71 23.78
N VAL A 9 5.78 33.17 24.57
CA VAL A 9 6.03 31.96 25.37
C VAL A 9 6.28 30.75 24.47
N LEU A 10 5.53 30.60 23.36
CA LEU A 10 5.72 29.51 22.40
C LEU A 10 7.09 29.61 21.68
N LEU A 11 7.51 30.83 21.32
CA LEU A 11 8.80 31.10 20.66
C LEU A 11 10.00 30.81 21.55
N LEU A 12 9.85 30.85 22.87
CA LEU A 12 10.91 30.51 23.84
C LEU A 12 10.98 29.02 24.17
N ILE A 13 9.86 28.31 24.18
CA ILE A 13 9.82 26.89 24.56
C ILE A 13 10.41 25.97 23.48
N ILE A 14 10.16 26.27 22.20
CA ILE A 14 10.63 25.46 21.06
C ILE A 14 12.18 25.35 20.99
N PRO A 15 12.97 26.45 21.05
CA PRO A 15 14.42 26.36 21.01
C PRO A 15 15.00 25.67 22.26
N LEU A 16 14.35 25.81 23.41
CA LEU A 16 14.79 25.17 24.66
C LEU A 16 14.67 23.63 24.58
N GLN A 17 13.60 23.12 23.96
CA GLN A 17 13.40 21.69 23.75
C GLN A 17 14.41 21.10 22.76
N LEU A 18 14.75 21.84 21.69
CA LEU A 18 15.78 21.44 20.73
C LEU A 18 17.18 21.38 21.35
N LEU A 19 17.52 22.34 22.22
CA LEU A 19 18.80 22.35 22.91
C LEU A 19 18.96 21.15 23.86
N TYR A 20 17.88 20.76 24.54
CA TYR A 20 17.87 19.58 25.42
C TYR A 20 18.10 18.26 24.64
N LEU A 21 17.50 18.12 23.45
CA LEU A 21 17.71 16.95 22.60
C LEU A 21 19.13 16.88 22.04
N TYR A 22 19.72 18.03 21.67
CA TYR A 22 21.09 18.08 21.18
C TYR A 22 22.11 17.66 22.25
N SER A 23 21.89 18.02 23.51
CA SER A 23 22.78 17.68 24.62
C SER A 23 22.88 16.17 24.90
N LYS A 24 21.91 15.35 24.48
CA LYS A 24 21.86 13.92 24.81
C LYS A 24 22.67 13.03 23.85
N ASN A 25 23.17 13.57 22.74
CA ASN A 25 23.84 12.81 21.67
C ASN A 25 25.38 12.81 21.72
N HIS A 26 26.00 13.35 22.77
CA HIS A 26 27.47 13.36 22.93
C HIS A 26 27.98 12.41 24.03
N GLN A 27 27.42 11.21 24.14
CA GLN A 27 28.18 10.12 24.77
C GLN A 27 29.10 9.51 23.71
N LEU A 28 30.33 10.03 23.65
CA LEU A 28 31.45 9.34 23.02
C LEU A 28 31.59 7.98 23.71
N GLY A 29 31.07 6.94 23.06
CA GLY A 29 31.18 5.57 23.54
C GLY A 29 32.66 5.23 23.69
N THR A 30 33.10 5.10 24.93
CA THR A 30 34.40 4.52 25.28
C THR A 30 34.35 3.06 24.83
N VAL A 31 34.89 2.76 23.65
CA VAL A 31 35.07 1.39 23.19
C VAL A 31 36.04 0.73 24.16
N ALA A 32 35.56 -0.24 24.92
CA ALA A 32 36.40 -1.01 25.85
C ALA A 32 37.59 -1.59 25.07
N GLY A 33 38.80 -1.24 25.50
CA GLY A 33 40.05 -1.60 24.85
C GLY A 33 40.14 -3.10 24.63
N ILE A 34 40.25 -3.50 23.37
CA ILE A 34 40.61 -4.86 22.99
C ILE A 34 42.10 -5.03 23.34
N THR A 35 42.41 -5.87 24.32
CA THR A 35 43.77 -6.32 24.58
C THR A 35 44.13 -7.29 23.46
N SER A 36 45.03 -6.89 22.56
CA SER A 36 45.53 -7.73 21.47
C SER A 36 46.40 -8.83 22.04
N GLN A 37 45.77 -9.94 22.44
CA GLN A 37 46.46 -11.19 22.69
C GLN A 37 46.66 -11.85 21.32
N GLU A 38 47.91 -11.94 20.87
CA GLU A 38 48.29 -12.70 19.68
C GLU A 38 48.03 -14.18 19.94
N GLN A 39 46.80 -14.61 19.68
CA GLN A 39 46.47 -16.01 19.54
C GLN A 39 46.73 -16.39 18.09
N GLU A 40 47.66 -17.32 17.90
CA GLU A 40 47.91 -17.97 16.62
C GLU A 40 46.67 -18.83 16.31
N VAL A 41 45.78 -18.29 15.49
CA VAL A 41 44.58 -19.01 15.03
C VAL A 41 44.97 -19.83 13.81
N GLU A 42 45.10 -21.15 14.01
CA GLU A 42 45.31 -22.10 12.92
C GLU A 42 44.01 -22.23 12.12
N ASN A 43 43.94 -21.50 11.01
CA ASN A 43 42.80 -21.53 10.10
C ASN A 43 42.94 -22.72 9.14
N SER A 44 42.20 -23.80 9.39
CA SER A 44 42.06 -24.90 8.43
C SER A 44 40.80 -24.72 7.57
N VAL A 45 40.95 -24.87 6.25
CA VAL A 45 39.84 -24.84 5.28
C VAL A 45 39.76 -26.21 4.63
N SER A 46 38.68 -26.94 4.90
CA SER A 46 38.37 -28.17 4.19
C SER A 46 37.44 -27.85 3.02
N ILE A 47 37.74 -28.42 1.85
CA ILE A 47 36.92 -28.33 0.64
C ILE A 47 36.43 -29.76 0.35
N GLY A 48 35.12 -29.94 0.15
CA GLY A 48 34.53 -31.26 -0.06
C GLY A 48 35.11 -32.01 -1.27
N GLU A 49 35.09 -33.35 -1.23
CA GLU A 49 35.68 -34.19 -2.30
C GLU A 49 34.79 -34.29 -3.55
N TYR A 50 33.47 -34.24 -3.39
CA TYR A 50 32.51 -34.50 -4.47
C TYR A 50 32.00 -33.22 -5.11
N HIS A 51 31.54 -33.32 -6.35
CA HIS A 51 31.10 -32.18 -7.16
C HIS A 51 29.67 -32.38 -7.67
N PHE A 52 28.90 -31.30 -7.72
CA PHE A 52 27.60 -31.30 -8.37
C PHE A 52 27.59 -30.35 -9.57
N SER A 53 26.74 -30.66 -10.54
CA SER A 53 26.37 -29.74 -11.61
C SER A 53 24.85 -29.56 -11.62
N LEU A 54 24.40 -28.32 -11.61
CA LEU A 54 22.97 -27.96 -11.54
C LEU A 54 22.61 -27.16 -12.78
N PHE A 55 21.56 -27.57 -13.49
CA PHE A 55 21.09 -26.87 -14.69
C PHE A 55 19.58 -26.67 -14.67
N GLY A 56 19.11 -25.65 -15.39
CA GLY A 56 17.71 -25.30 -15.41
C GLY A 56 17.39 -24.19 -16.41
N TYR A 57 16.16 -23.71 -16.34
CA TYR A 57 15.65 -22.64 -17.21
C TYR A 57 14.99 -21.53 -16.39
N THR A 58 15.17 -20.29 -16.83
CA THR A 58 14.63 -19.05 -16.27
C THR A 58 14.48 -17.98 -17.36
N SER A 59 14.23 -16.72 -17.00
CA SER A 59 14.24 -15.60 -17.96
C SER A 59 15.63 -15.33 -18.56
N PRO A 60 15.73 -14.91 -19.84
CA PRO A 60 17.01 -14.61 -20.48
C PRO A 60 17.87 -13.62 -19.71
N GLN A 61 19.19 -13.87 -19.71
CA GLN A 61 20.19 -13.00 -19.06
C GLN A 61 19.90 -12.67 -17.58
N ALA A 62 19.18 -13.55 -16.88
CA ALA A 62 18.90 -13.38 -15.47
C ALA A 62 20.06 -13.88 -14.61
N GLU A 63 20.29 -13.18 -13.50
CA GLU A 63 21.24 -13.58 -12.47
C GLU A 63 20.58 -14.64 -11.59
N VAL A 64 21.05 -15.88 -11.70
CA VAL A 64 20.59 -17.01 -10.91
C VAL A 64 21.48 -17.16 -9.69
N THR A 65 20.88 -17.06 -8.51
CA THR A 65 21.54 -17.24 -7.22
C THR A 65 21.14 -18.58 -6.61
N PHE A 66 22.13 -19.40 -6.29
CA PHE A 66 22.00 -20.63 -5.54
C PHE A 66 22.49 -20.41 -4.12
N ASN A 67 21.59 -20.53 -3.14
CA ASN A 67 21.89 -20.21 -1.75
C ASN A 67 21.36 -21.30 -0.81
N GLY A 68 22.19 -21.72 0.13
CA GLY A 68 21.86 -22.68 1.16
C GLY A 68 22.79 -22.53 2.36
N GLN A 69 22.58 -23.34 3.39
CA GLN A 69 23.38 -23.24 4.60
C GLN A 69 24.83 -23.73 4.35
N GLY A 70 25.76 -22.79 4.17
CA GLY A 70 27.16 -23.07 3.85
C GLY A 70 27.46 -23.20 2.36
N ILE A 71 26.53 -22.79 1.49
CA ILE A 71 26.68 -22.86 0.04
C ILE A 71 26.13 -21.58 -0.57
N PHE A 72 26.93 -20.92 -1.38
CA PHE A 72 26.50 -19.75 -2.13
C PHE A 72 27.20 -19.78 -3.49
N ASP A 73 26.42 -19.59 -4.54
CA ASP A 73 26.93 -19.51 -5.89
C ASP A 73 26.00 -18.71 -6.79
N GLN A 74 26.53 -18.18 -7.88
CA GLN A 74 25.79 -17.37 -8.82
C GLN A 74 26.21 -17.68 -10.26
N THR A 75 25.25 -17.58 -11.18
CA THR A 75 25.49 -17.70 -12.63
C THR A 75 24.51 -16.81 -13.38
N ILE A 76 24.74 -16.63 -14.67
CA ILE A 76 23.85 -15.86 -15.55
C ILE A 76 23.29 -16.82 -16.59
N SER A 77 21.98 -16.75 -16.83
CA SER A 77 21.34 -17.54 -17.88
C SER A 77 21.66 -16.99 -19.27
N ASP A 78 21.69 -17.85 -20.28
CA ASP A 78 21.85 -17.43 -21.67
C ASP A 78 20.57 -16.81 -22.26
N ASP A 79 20.61 -16.48 -23.56
CA ASP A 79 19.47 -15.90 -24.29
C ASP A 79 18.29 -16.87 -24.45
N THR A 80 18.52 -18.18 -24.27
CA THR A 80 17.45 -19.20 -24.26
C THR A 80 16.85 -19.38 -22.86
N GLY A 81 17.38 -18.68 -21.86
CA GLY A 81 17.02 -18.83 -20.46
C GLY A 81 17.70 -20.01 -19.77
N TYR A 82 18.57 -20.75 -20.45
CA TYR A 82 19.30 -21.88 -19.85
C TYR A 82 20.40 -21.36 -18.93
N PHE A 83 20.53 -21.96 -17.76
CA PHE A 83 21.64 -21.69 -16.84
C PHE A 83 22.26 -23.00 -16.36
N GLU A 84 23.55 -22.94 -16.03
CA GLU A 84 24.26 -24.08 -15.46
C GLU A 84 25.32 -23.63 -14.46
N LEU A 85 25.33 -24.28 -13.29
CA LEU A 85 26.40 -24.23 -12.31
C LEU A 85 27.22 -25.50 -12.48
N LYS A 86 28.39 -25.38 -13.09
CA LYS A 86 29.26 -26.53 -13.40
C LYS A 86 30.25 -26.79 -12.29
N ASN A 87 30.44 -28.07 -11.96
CA ASN A 87 31.57 -28.55 -11.16
C ASN A 87 31.74 -27.85 -9.80
N ARG A 88 30.63 -27.69 -9.07
CA ARG A 88 30.62 -27.02 -7.76
C ARG A 88 30.80 -28.03 -6.64
N PHE A 89 31.52 -27.66 -5.59
CA PHE A 89 31.77 -28.56 -4.47
C PHE A 89 30.48 -28.89 -3.72
N SER A 90 30.23 -30.18 -3.51
CA SER A 90 29.14 -30.64 -2.66
C SER A 90 29.38 -30.22 -1.20
N PRO A 91 28.35 -29.82 -0.45
CA PRO A 91 28.48 -29.54 0.97
C PRO A 91 28.87 -30.82 1.72
N PHE A 92 29.50 -30.65 2.90
CA PHE A 92 29.87 -31.77 3.78
C PHE A 92 28.67 -32.53 4.36
N SER A 93 27.50 -31.90 4.40
CA SER A 93 26.28 -32.51 4.91
C SER A 93 25.13 -32.28 3.94
N PRO A 94 24.23 -33.27 3.78
CA PRO A 94 23.06 -33.14 2.93
C PRO A 94 22.17 -32.03 3.48
N ARG A 95 22.05 -30.92 2.74
CA ARG A 95 21.26 -29.75 3.12
C ARG A 95 20.46 -29.26 1.94
N GLU A 96 19.32 -28.65 2.23
CA GLU A 96 18.51 -27.97 1.25
C GLU A 96 19.22 -26.70 0.77
N ALA A 97 19.04 -26.39 -0.50
CA ALA A 97 19.52 -25.17 -1.11
C ALA A 97 18.45 -24.66 -2.07
N CYS A 98 18.29 -23.35 -2.14
CA CYS A 98 17.25 -22.72 -2.91
C CYS A 98 17.85 -21.92 -4.06
N LEU A 99 17.19 -22.00 -5.20
CA LEU A 99 17.47 -21.20 -6.38
C LEU A 99 16.52 -20.00 -6.42
N SER A 100 17.03 -18.84 -6.77
CA SER A 100 16.25 -17.66 -7.11
C SER A 100 16.86 -16.98 -8.32
N ALA A 101 16.06 -16.29 -9.12
CA ALA A 101 16.55 -15.52 -10.25
C ALA A 101 16.20 -14.04 -10.08
N LYS A 102 17.10 -13.18 -10.54
CA LYS A 102 16.88 -11.75 -10.71
C LYS A 102 16.88 -11.43 -12.20
N ASP A 103 15.77 -10.91 -12.69
CA ASP A 103 15.63 -10.62 -14.12
C ASP A 103 16.35 -9.33 -14.54
N GLN A 104 16.28 -9.00 -15.83
CA GLN A 104 16.92 -7.82 -16.41
C GLN A 104 16.39 -6.48 -15.85
N LEU A 105 15.17 -6.48 -15.30
CA LEU A 105 14.56 -5.32 -14.64
C LEU A 105 14.85 -5.29 -13.12
N GLY A 106 15.63 -6.24 -12.62
CA GLY A 106 15.99 -6.35 -11.22
C GLY A 106 14.89 -6.93 -10.32
N ARG A 107 13.85 -7.54 -10.90
CA ARG A 107 12.78 -8.21 -10.13
C ARG A 107 13.26 -9.60 -9.70
N LEU A 108 12.92 -9.99 -8.48
CA LEU A 108 13.27 -11.30 -7.92
C LEU A 108 12.13 -12.30 -8.14
N SER A 109 12.49 -13.52 -8.53
CA SER A 109 11.58 -14.66 -8.57
C SER A 109 11.30 -15.18 -7.16
N SER A 110 10.24 -15.97 -7.00
CA SER A 110 10.12 -16.85 -5.85
C SER A 110 11.22 -17.91 -5.87
N SER A 111 11.66 -18.34 -4.69
CA SER A 111 12.74 -19.31 -4.56
C SER A 111 12.23 -20.75 -4.75
N VAL A 112 13.00 -21.58 -5.47
CA VAL A 112 12.77 -23.02 -5.60
C VAL A 112 13.79 -23.75 -4.76
N CYS A 113 13.34 -24.39 -3.69
CA CYS A 113 14.22 -25.16 -2.82
C CYS A 113 14.33 -26.60 -3.31
N LEU A 114 15.57 -27.05 -3.51
CA LEU A 114 15.90 -28.41 -3.88
C LEU A 114 16.01 -29.26 -2.60
N PRO A 115 15.58 -30.53 -2.67
CA PRO A 115 15.83 -31.46 -1.58
C PRO A 115 17.34 -31.66 -1.39
N ALA A 116 17.71 -32.19 -0.23
CA ALA A 116 19.10 -32.44 0.08
C ALA A 116 19.78 -33.34 -0.97
N PHE A 117 20.91 -32.89 -1.51
CA PHE A 117 21.63 -33.58 -2.58
C PHE A 117 22.74 -34.48 -2.05
N PRO A 118 23.10 -35.56 -2.79
CA PRO A 118 24.07 -36.56 -2.33
C PRO A 118 25.47 -35.97 -2.17
N VAL A 119 26.13 -36.33 -1.06
CA VAL A 119 27.48 -35.85 -0.70
C VAL A 119 28.57 -36.90 -0.87
N LYS A 120 28.26 -38.03 -1.52
CA LYS A 120 29.15 -39.21 -1.64
C LYS A 120 29.54 -39.56 -3.08
N TYR A 121 29.05 -38.82 -4.06
CA TYR A 121 29.34 -39.04 -5.47
C TYR A 121 29.02 -37.78 -6.27
N ASN A 122 29.57 -37.69 -7.48
CA ASN A 122 29.28 -36.57 -8.36
C ASN A 122 27.88 -36.68 -8.95
N VAL A 123 27.10 -35.61 -8.87
CA VAL A 123 25.69 -35.62 -9.30
C VAL A 123 25.39 -34.49 -10.29
N ARG A 124 24.53 -34.78 -11.27
CA ARG A 124 23.95 -33.77 -12.15
C ARG A 124 22.46 -33.64 -11.85
N ILE A 125 22.03 -32.43 -11.48
CA ILE A 125 20.66 -32.11 -11.06
C ILE A 125 20.05 -31.20 -12.11
N GLY A 126 18.85 -31.54 -12.59
CA GLY A 126 18.09 -30.70 -13.51
C GLY A 126 17.24 -31.48 -14.51
N PRO A 127 16.42 -30.79 -15.31
CA PRO A 127 16.28 -29.34 -15.35
C PRO A 127 15.45 -28.80 -14.17
N VAL A 128 15.85 -27.66 -13.61
CA VAL A 128 15.03 -26.92 -12.64
C VAL A 128 14.39 -25.71 -13.32
N LEU A 129 13.06 -25.57 -13.21
CA LEU A 129 12.34 -24.41 -13.73
C LEU A 129 12.20 -23.36 -12.63
N ILE A 130 12.84 -22.21 -12.79
CA ILE A 130 12.68 -21.09 -11.86
C ILE A 130 11.36 -20.37 -12.18
N PRO A 131 10.53 -20.04 -11.16
CA PRO A 131 9.27 -19.35 -11.34
C PRO A 131 9.41 -18.02 -12.09
N PRO A 132 8.37 -17.62 -12.83
CA PRO A 132 8.34 -16.33 -13.50
C PRO A 132 8.49 -15.17 -12.50
N THR A 133 9.18 -14.11 -12.90
CA THR A 133 9.13 -12.83 -12.20
C THR A 133 7.84 -12.11 -12.61
N VAL A 134 7.20 -11.43 -11.66
CA VAL A 134 5.97 -10.69 -11.90
C VAL A 134 5.96 -9.36 -11.18
N SER A 135 5.37 -8.37 -11.83
CA SER A 135 5.14 -7.04 -11.27
C SER A 135 3.84 -6.46 -11.80
N LEU A 136 3.23 -5.59 -10.99
CA LEU A 136 2.10 -4.77 -11.39
C LEU A 136 2.59 -3.38 -11.76
N ASP A 137 1.92 -2.69 -12.69
CA ASP A 137 2.21 -1.27 -12.96
C ASP A 137 1.86 -0.40 -11.73
N LYS A 138 0.80 -0.76 -11.00
CA LYS A 138 0.33 -0.06 -9.79
C LYS A 138 -0.12 -1.03 -8.70
N ASN A 139 -0.10 -0.56 -7.44
CA ASN A 139 -0.64 -1.31 -6.30
C ASN A 139 -2.14 -1.03 -6.07
N VAL A 140 -2.65 0.07 -6.65
CA VAL A 140 -4.01 0.57 -6.42
C VAL A 140 -4.63 0.92 -7.77
N TYR A 141 -5.78 0.32 -8.05
CA TYR A 141 -6.54 0.56 -9.27
C TYR A 141 -7.90 1.16 -8.93
N TYR A 142 -8.51 1.77 -9.93
CA TYR A 142 -9.90 2.23 -9.86
C TYR A 142 -10.73 1.44 -10.87
N LEU A 143 -12.05 1.42 -10.67
CA LEU A 143 -12.98 0.83 -11.64
C LEU A 143 -12.72 1.36 -13.05
N ASP A 144 -12.86 0.48 -14.03
CA ASP A 144 -12.66 0.71 -15.47
C ASP A 144 -11.21 1.05 -15.90
N ASN A 145 -10.26 1.14 -14.96
CA ASN A 145 -8.84 1.19 -15.30
C ASN A 145 -8.30 -0.24 -15.44
N GLY A 146 -7.81 -0.60 -16.63
CA GLY A 146 -7.17 -1.91 -16.85
C GLY A 146 -6.03 -2.15 -15.86
N VAL A 147 -5.94 -3.38 -15.35
CA VAL A 147 -4.84 -3.83 -14.50
C VAL A 147 -3.79 -4.47 -15.41
N PHE A 148 -2.58 -3.92 -15.40
CA PHE A 148 -1.49 -4.42 -16.24
C PHE A 148 -0.51 -5.20 -15.38
N LEU A 149 -0.44 -6.50 -15.63
CA LEU A 149 0.56 -7.39 -15.06
C LEU A 149 1.61 -7.67 -16.12
N SER A 150 2.88 -7.57 -15.75
CA SER A 150 4.00 -7.91 -16.62
C SER A 150 5.05 -8.72 -15.88
N GLY A 151 5.82 -9.50 -16.62
CA GLY A 151 6.80 -10.41 -16.06
C GLY A 151 7.82 -10.89 -17.07
N GLN A 152 8.82 -11.62 -16.58
CA GLN A 152 9.79 -12.33 -17.42
C GLN A 152 9.92 -13.79 -16.96
N THR A 153 10.08 -14.69 -17.91
CA THR A 153 10.30 -16.13 -17.69
C THR A 153 10.94 -16.79 -18.91
N VAL A 154 10.93 -18.12 -18.98
CA VAL A 154 11.51 -18.89 -20.08
C VAL A 154 10.96 -18.41 -21.44
N PRO A 155 11.81 -18.14 -22.44
CA PRO A 155 11.38 -17.73 -23.78
C PRO A 155 10.48 -18.75 -24.48
N ASN A 156 9.57 -18.26 -25.32
CA ASN A 156 8.70 -19.08 -26.17
C ASN A 156 7.92 -20.17 -25.39
N SER A 157 7.54 -19.88 -24.15
CA SER A 157 6.80 -20.78 -23.26
C SER A 157 5.40 -20.25 -22.95
N GLU A 158 4.52 -21.11 -22.43
CA GLU A 158 3.17 -20.71 -22.03
C GLU A 158 3.15 -20.36 -20.54
N VAL A 159 2.59 -19.21 -20.22
CA VAL A 159 2.45 -18.70 -18.86
C VAL A 159 0.99 -18.75 -18.47
N GLU A 160 0.71 -19.40 -17.36
CA GLU A 160 -0.60 -19.51 -16.75
C GLU A 160 -0.73 -18.47 -15.63
N LEU A 161 -1.82 -17.71 -15.64
CA LEU A 161 -2.17 -16.74 -14.61
C LEU A 161 -3.36 -17.24 -13.81
N SER A 162 -3.14 -17.48 -12.52
CA SER A 162 -4.19 -17.86 -11.57
C SER A 162 -4.55 -16.69 -10.67
N MET A 163 -5.85 -16.48 -10.45
CA MET A 163 -6.38 -15.31 -9.76
C MET A 163 -7.48 -15.70 -8.77
N PHE A 164 -7.39 -15.15 -7.56
CA PHE A 164 -8.27 -15.44 -6.44
C PHE A 164 -8.83 -14.15 -5.86
N THR A 165 -10.14 -14.13 -5.60
CA THR A 165 -10.78 -13.06 -4.83
C THR A 165 -10.78 -13.39 -3.36
N GLN A 166 -10.42 -12.42 -2.53
CA GLN A 166 -10.67 -12.57 -1.11
C GLN A 166 -12.14 -12.21 -0.87
N ASN A 167 -13.02 -13.22 -0.88
CA ASN A 167 -14.46 -13.04 -0.65
C ASN A 167 -14.67 -12.45 0.75
N LYS A 168 -14.81 -11.12 0.82
CA LYS A 168 -15.31 -10.44 2.01
C LYS A 168 -16.81 -10.54 1.94
N ASN A 169 -17.39 -11.42 2.76
CA ASN A 169 -18.81 -11.48 3.13
C ASN A 169 -19.63 -10.47 2.36
N LYS A 170 -20.05 -10.83 1.14
CA LYS A 170 -20.98 -10.04 0.35
C LYS A 170 -22.23 -9.99 1.22
N PHE A 171 -22.41 -8.88 1.93
CA PHE A 171 -23.71 -8.50 2.45
C PHE A 171 -24.53 -8.28 1.18
N GLU A 172 -25.10 -9.35 0.66
CA GLU A 172 -26.22 -9.32 -0.27
C GLU A 172 -27.32 -8.58 0.48
N ALA A 173 -27.29 -7.25 0.44
CA ALA A 173 -28.50 -6.50 0.24
C ALA A 173 -29.02 -6.95 -1.13
N ARG A 174 -29.65 -8.13 -1.18
CA ARG A 174 -30.64 -8.44 -2.20
C ARG A 174 -31.51 -7.19 -2.22
N SER A 175 -31.56 -6.56 -3.38
CA SER A 175 -32.51 -5.52 -3.69
C SER A 175 -33.85 -5.96 -3.13
N MET A 176 -34.26 -5.36 -2.01
CA MET A 176 -35.67 -5.31 -1.65
C MET A 176 -36.29 -4.55 -2.80
N LYS A 177 -36.84 -5.32 -3.73
CA LYS A 177 -37.77 -4.85 -4.74
C LYS A 177 -38.95 -4.31 -3.92
N PHE A 178 -38.89 -3.02 -3.57
CA PHE A 178 -40.04 -2.32 -3.04
C PHE A 178 -41.00 -2.14 -4.21
N GLU A 179 -41.82 -3.15 -4.41
CA GLU A 179 -43.11 -3.00 -5.07
C GLU A 179 -44.01 -2.27 -4.08
N THR A 180 -43.96 -0.95 -4.08
CA THR A 180 -45.03 -0.13 -3.52
C THR A 180 -45.83 0.43 -4.68
N ASN A 181 -46.98 -0.21 -4.90
CA ASN A 181 -48.05 0.22 -5.76
C ASN A 181 -48.30 1.73 -5.64
N SER A 182 -48.28 2.40 -6.79
CA SER A 182 -48.82 3.73 -6.97
C SER A 182 -50.30 3.74 -6.63
N ASN A 183 -50.66 4.40 -5.54
CA ASN A 183 -51.89 5.19 -5.43
C ASN A 183 -51.81 6.06 -4.18
N SER A 184 -51.28 7.28 -4.33
CA SER A 184 -51.62 8.36 -3.41
C SER A 184 -51.82 9.66 -4.17
N LYS A 185 -52.97 10.25 -3.87
CA LYS A 185 -53.61 11.39 -4.51
C LYS A 185 -52.83 12.68 -4.31
N ASN A 186 -53.03 13.57 -5.28
CA ASN A 186 -52.79 15.00 -5.23
C ASN A 186 -53.10 15.63 -3.86
N SER A 187 -52.13 16.33 -3.30
CA SER A 187 -52.39 17.57 -2.56
C SER A 187 -51.24 18.55 -2.78
N ASN A 188 -51.58 19.73 -3.31
CA ASN A 188 -50.73 20.90 -3.29
C ASN A 188 -50.39 21.22 -1.84
N ASP A 189 -49.10 21.20 -1.47
CA ASP A 189 -48.68 21.86 -0.25
C ASP A 189 -47.22 22.35 -0.33
N GLN A 190 -47.05 23.66 -0.19
CA GLN A 190 -45.79 24.38 -0.18
C GLN A 190 -45.04 24.18 1.15
N ASN A 191 -44.58 22.96 1.43
CA ASN A 191 -43.73 22.67 2.60
C ASN A 191 -42.56 21.72 2.27
N GLY A 192 -42.01 21.82 1.05
CA GLY A 192 -41.06 20.86 0.47
C GLY A 192 -39.70 20.73 1.17
N PHE A 193 -39.24 21.70 1.96
CA PHE A 193 -37.90 21.65 2.55
C PHE A 193 -37.86 21.01 3.95
N LYS A 194 -38.94 21.12 4.75
CA LYS A 194 -38.99 20.53 6.10
C LYS A 194 -39.21 19.01 6.08
N ASN A 195 -39.98 18.49 5.13
CA ASN A 195 -40.19 17.05 4.98
C ASN A 195 -38.94 16.31 4.45
N LEU A 196 -38.08 17.00 3.70
CA LEU A 196 -36.84 16.42 3.19
C LEU A 196 -35.79 16.26 4.32
N VAL A 197 -35.71 17.23 5.25
CA VAL A 197 -34.82 17.15 6.42
C VAL A 197 -35.29 16.11 7.43
N PHE A 198 -36.60 15.97 7.66
CA PHE A 198 -37.15 14.96 8.58
C PHE A 198 -37.02 13.52 8.06
N ASN A 199 -37.14 13.29 6.74
CA ASN A 199 -36.90 11.97 6.17
C ASN A 199 -35.42 11.55 6.24
N ILE A 200 -34.48 12.49 6.14
CA ILE A 200 -33.05 12.18 6.31
C ILE A 200 -32.71 11.86 7.77
N LEU A 201 -33.34 12.54 8.74
CA LEU A 201 -33.14 12.27 10.18
C LEU A 201 -33.73 10.92 10.63
N ASN A 202 -34.84 10.46 10.04
CA ASN A 202 -35.41 9.13 10.33
C ASN A 202 -34.62 7.97 9.69
N ILE A 203 -33.85 8.23 8.62
CA ILE A 203 -32.93 7.23 8.05
C ILE A 203 -31.72 7.01 8.97
N VAL A 204 -31.34 8.00 9.78
CA VAL A 204 -30.21 7.91 10.71
C VAL A 204 -30.60 7.27 12.05
N SER A 205 -31.86 7.37 12.49
CA SER A 205 -32.33 6.78 13.75
C SER A 205 -32.74 5.31 13.68
N GLY A 206 -32.93 4.75 12.48
CA GLY A 206 -33.24 3.32 12.26
C GLY A 206 -32.02 2.39 12.23
N PHE A 207 -30.80 2.92 12.36
CA PHE A 207 -29.56 2.14 12.40
C PHE A 207 -29.28 1.59 13.82
N GLU A 208 -30.23 0.85 14.39
CA GLU A 208 -29.91 -0.07 15.49
C GLU A 208 -29.11 -1.26 14.93
N PHE A 209 -27.79 -1.14 14.96
CA PHE A 209 -26.86 -2.25 14.74
C PHE A 209 -27.05 -3.30 15.85
N ARG A 210 -28.02 -4.20 15.69
CA ARG A 210 -28.08 -5.45 16.45
C ARG A 210 -26.95 -6.36 15.98
N ILE A 211 -25.83 -6.30 16.69
CA ILE A 211 -24.73 -7.25 16.59
C ILE A 211 -25.11 -8.48 17.41
N SER A 212 -25.93 -9.37 16.86
CA SER A 212 -26.14 -10.70 17.43
C SER A 212 -25.32 -11.72 16.67
N ASP A 213 -24.35 -12.29 17.40
CA ASP A 213 -23.50 -13.43 17.07
C ASP A 213 -24.20 -14.52 16.26
N PHE A 214 -23.73 -14.74 15.04
CA PHE A 214 -23.86 -16.03 14.36
C PHE A 214 -22.52 -16.43 13.77
N ARG A 215 -21.74 -17.21 14.55
CA ARG A 215 -20.59 -17.98 14.04
C ARG A 215 -21.12 -19.22 13.32
N LEU A 216 -21.70 -19.01 12.14
CA LEU A 216 -21.91 -20.09 11.18
C LEU A 216 -20.69 -20.10 10.27
N ASN A 217 -19.79 -21.07 10.46
CA ASN A 217 -18.65 -21.31 9.57
C ASN A 217 -19.21 -21.75 8.21
N LYS A 218 -19.63 -20.79 7.38
CA LYS A 218 -20.08 -21.07 6.03
C LYS A 218 -18.86 -21.41 5.17
N PRO A 219 -19.01 -22.36 4.23
CA PRO A 219 -17.94 -22.72 3.32
C PRO A 219 -17.46 -21.46 2.58
N VAL A 220 -16.15 -21.26 2.57
CA VAL A 220 -15.51 -20.20 1.79
C VAL A 220 -15.54 -20.67 0.34
N GLU A 221 -16.54 -20.23 -0.42
CA GLU A 221 -16.53 -20.37 -1.87
C GLU A 221 -15.47 -19.43 -2.44
N ALA A 222 -14.31 -20.01 -2.76
CA ALA A 222 -13.30 -19.34 -3.56
C ALA A 222 -13.78 -19.41 -5.02
N PHE A 223 -14.23 -18.27 -5.54
CA PHE A 223 -14.51 -18.14 -6.97
C PHE A 223 -13.15 -18.06 -7.69
N SER A 224 -12.76 -19.14 -8.36
CA SER A 224 -11.60 -19.15 -9.25
C SER A 224 -12.01 -18.56 -10.61
N PHE A 225 -11.28 -17.56 -11.09
CA PHE A 225 -11.43 -17.11 -12.46
C PHE A 225 -10.94 -18.20 -13.43
N PRO A 226 -11.40 -18.20 -14.69
CA PRO A 226 -10.81 -19.07 -15.71
C PRO A 226 -9.31 -18.80 -15.82
N ASP A 227 -8.52 -19.85 -15.93
CA ASP A 227 -7.08 -19.74 -16.10
C ASP A 227 -6.79 -19.00 -17.40
N LEU A 228 -6.03 -17.91 -17.28
CA LEU A 228 -5.63 -17.09 -18.40
C LEU A 228 -4.24 -17.52 -18.82
N THR A 229 -4.06 -17.91 -20.09
CA THR A 229 -2.75 -18.25 -20.62
C THR A 229 -2.23 -17.17 -21.58
N ALA A 230 -0.92 -16.94 -21.55
CA ALA A 230 -0.21 -16.06 -22.47
C ALA A 230 1.09 -16.71 -22.92
N LYS A 231 1.52 -16.45 -24.15
CA LYS A 231 2.83 -16.91 -24.64
C LYS A 231 3.89 -15.85 -24.39
N THR A 232 5.08 -16.27 -24.00
CA THR A 232 6.23 -15.38 -23.86
C THR A 232 6.88 -15.10 -25.21
N ASP A 233 7.48 -13.93 -25.34
CA ASP A 233 8.30 -13.57 -26.50
C ASP A 233 9.69 -14.25 -26.46
N ALA A 234 10.53 -13.95 -27.46
CA ALA A 234 11.89 -14.49 -27.54
C ALA A 234 12.81 -13.97 -26.41
N GLN A 235 12.44 -12.85 -25.79
CA GLN A 235 13.12 -12.24 -24.66
C GLN A 235 12.52 -12.71 -23.31
N GLY A 236 11.54 -13.62 -23.34
CA GLY A 236 10.90 -14.14 -22.16
C GLY A 236 9.87 -13.21 -21.50
N ASN A 237 9.54 -12.06 -22.11
CA ASN A 237 8.54 -11.15 -21.57
C ASN A 237 7.12 -11.68 -21.80
N PHE A 238 6.24 -11.38 -20.85
CA PHE A 238 4.81 -11.58 -20.99
C PHE A 238 4.04 -10.46 -20.30
N SER A 239 2.78 -10.27 -20.71
CA SER A 239 1.87 -9.35 -20.04
C SER A 239 0.43 -9.83 -20.09
N PHE A 240 -0.33 -9.48 -19.06
CA PHE A 240 -1.76 -9.71 -18.96
C PHE A 240 -2.47 -8.38 -18.73
N SER A 241 -3.61 -8.19 -19.40
CA SER A 241 -4.53 -7.08 -19.13
C SER A 241 -5.79 -7.65 -18.51
N LEU A 242 -6.04 -7.30 -17.25
CA LEU A 242 -7.21 -7.77 -16.51
C LEU A 242 -8.26 -6.66 -16.42
N PRO A 243 -9.55 -6.99 -16.67
CA PRO A 243 -10.63 -6.05 -16.49
C PRO A 243 -10.84 -5.74 -15.01
N SER A 244 -11.25 -4.50 -14.71
CA SER A 244 -11.46 -3.98 -13.36
C SER A 244 -12.93 -3.66 -13.08
N SER A 245 -13.83 -4.60 -13.40
CA SER A 245 -15.27 -4.38 -13.37
C SER A 245 -15.90 -4.35 -11.97
N SER A 246 -15.22 -4.87 -10.94
CA SER A 246 -15.75 -4.88 -9.57
C SER A 246 -14.72 -4.40 -8.54
N PRO A 247 -15.16 -3.70 -7.47
CA PRO A 247 -14.27 -3.22 -6.42
C PRO A 247 -13.94 -4.36 -5.44
N GLU A 248 -12.93 -5.15 -5.78
CA GLU A 248 -12.52 -6.33 -5.02
C GLU A 248 -11.01 -6.35 -4.72
N LYS A 249 -10.63 -7.23 -3.78
CA LYS A 249 -9.24 -7.53 -3.47
C LYS A 249 -8.86 -8.82 -4.15
N PHE A 250 -7.83 -8.75 -4.97
CA PHE A 250 -7.36 -9.87 -5.76
C PHE A 250 -5.96 -10.28 -5.31
N ARG A 251 -5.74 -11.59 -5.32
CA ARG A 251 -4.43 -12.21 -5.18
C ARG A 251 -4.18 -13.02 -6.43
N LEU A 252 -3.05 -12.79 -7.08
CA LEU A 252 -2.68 -13.54 -8.28
C LEU A 252 -1.24 -14.06 -8.19
N PHE A 253 -0.95 -15.06 -9.01
CA PHE A 253 0.39 -15.55 -9.28
C PHE A 253 0.42 -16.13 -10.69
N THR A 254 1.62 -16.32 -11.21
CA THR A 254 1.82 -16.99 -12.50
C THR A 254 2.68 -18.22 -12.35
N GLN A 255 2.52 -19.14 -13.29
CA GLN A 255 3.35 -20.33 -13.48
C GLN A 255 3.73 -20.44 -14.94
N VAL A 256 4.89 -21.02 -15.23
CA VAL A 256 5.30 -21.30 -16.61
C VAL A 256 5.18 -22.80 -16.88
N SER A 257 4.62 -23.14 -18.03
CA SER A 257 4.64 -24.49 -18.59
C SER A 257 5.74 -24.57 -19.64
N TYR A 258 6.75 -25.40 -19.37
CA TYR A 258 7.87 -25.63 -20.28
C TYR A 258 8.12 -27.14 -20.42
N ASN A 259 8.11 -27.64 -21.66
CA ASN A 259 8.25 -29.08 -21.95
C ASN A 259 7.27 -30.00 -21.19
N LYS A 260 6.03 -29.52 -20.90
CA LYS A 260 4.97 -30.21 -20.13
C LYS A 260 5.19 -30.24 -18.61
N ASP A 261 6.28 -29.66 -18.12
CA ASP A 261 6.51 -29.46 -16.69
C ASP A 261 6.07 -28.06 -16.28
N LEU A 262 5.44 -27.95 -15.11
CA LEU A 262 5.04 -26.68 -14.52
C LEU A 262 6.10 -26.20 -13.53
N SER A 263 6.42 -24.91 -13.59
CA SER A 263 7.24 -24.27 -12.55
C SER A 263 6.46 -24.16 -11.24
N ALA A 264 7.20 -23.90 -10.15
CA ALA A 264 6.58 -23.39 -8.93
C ALA A 264 5.89 -22.03 -9.17
N GLU A 265 4.99 -21.66 -8.26
CA GLU A 265 4.24 -20.41 -8.28
C GLU A 265 5.17 -19.20 -8.16
N SER A 266 4.88 -18.13 -8.91
CA SER A 266 5.54 -16.84 -8.76
C SER A 266 5.29 -16.20 -7.39
N VAL A 267 5.93 -15.06 -7.16
CA VAL A 267 5.55 -14.18 -6.05
C VAL A 267 4.05 -13.83 -6.16
N LYS A 268 3.31 -14.05 -5.08
CA LYS A 268 1.88 -13.74 -5.01
C LYS A 268 1.68 -12.24 -4.86
N LEU A 269 1.10 -11.61 -5.87
CA LEU A 269 0.83 -10.18 -5.89
C LEU A 269 -0.60 -9.91 -5.41
N ASN A 270 -0.76 -8.89 -4.58
CA ASN A 270 -2.06 -8.46 -4.08
C ASN A 270 -2.36 -7.06 -4.61
N PHE A 271 -3.53 -6.87 -5.18
CA PHE A 271 -4.00 -5.55 -5.58
C PHE A 271 -5.47 -5.35 -5.22
N GLN A 272 -5.88 -4.09 -5.20
CA GLN A 272 -7.22 -3.69 -4.80
C GLN A 272 -7.77 -2.69 -5.81
N ILE A 273 -9.00 -2.94 -6.23
CA ILE A 273 -9.74 -2.06 -7.12
C ILE A 273 -10.70 -1.24 -6.27
N TYR A 274 -10.59 0.07 -6.33
CA TYR A 274 -11.46 0.99 -5.62
C TYR A 274 -12.49 1.61 -6.55
N PRO A 275 -13.70 1.89 -6.05
CA PRO A 275 -14.66 2.63 -6.83
C PRO A 275 -14.22 4.09 -7.00
N TRP A 276 -14.59 4.70 -8.12
CA TRP A 276 -14.15 6.05 -8.49
C TRP A 276 -14.55 7.13 -7.46
N TRP A 277 -15.71 6.97 -6.79
CA TRP A 277 -16.14 7.89 -5.71
C TRP A 277 -15.18 7.93 -4.51
N MET A 278 -14.34 6.91 -4.31
CA MET A 278 -13.35 6.94 -3.25
C MET A 278 -12.23 7.96 -3.50
N LEU A 279 -11.97 8.31 -4.77
CA LEU A 279 -11.08 9.42 -5.14
C LEU A 279 -11.66 10.74 -4.62
N ILE A 280 -12.96 10.96 -4.80
CA ILE A 280 -13.68 12.13 -4.30
C ILE A 280 -13.57 12.21 -2.77
N ILE A 281 -13.81 11.09 -2.06
CA ILE A 281 -13.67 11.07 -0.60
C ILE A 281 -12.25 11.36 -0.16
N ARG A 282 -11.23 10.75 -0.78
CA ARG A 282 -9.83 11.04 -0.44
C ARG A 282 -9.47 12.50 -0.68
N PHE A 283 -9.98 13.09 -1.76
CA PHE A 283 -9.80 14.51 -2.04
C PHE A 283 -10.44 15.38 -0.95
N PHE A 284 -11.69 15.12 -0.56
CA PHE A 284 -12.34 15.87 0.52
C PHE A 284 -11.68 15.64 1.88
N LEU A 285 -11.23 14.43 2.19
CA LEU A 285 -10.47 14.14 3.41
C LEU A 285 -9.15 14.91 3.44
N PHE A 286 -8.47 15.02 2.29
CA PHE A 286 -7.26 15.82 2.16
C PHE A 286 -7.54 17.31 2.39
N ILE A 287 -8.56 17.87 1.73
CA ILE A 287 -8.99 19.26 1.95
C ILE A 287 -9.40 19.48 3.40
N PHE A 288 -10.16 18.56 3.99
CA PHE A 288 -10.57 18.63 5.38
C PHE A 288 -9.38 18.56 6.33
N ASN A 289 -8.35 17.76 6.03
CA ASN A 289 -7.13 17.68 6.84
C ASN A 289 -6.31 18.98 6.77
N ILE A 290 -6.21 19.60 5.58
CA ILE A 290 -5.60 20.94 5.42
C ILE A 290 -6.40 21.98 6.21
N LEU A 291 -7.72 21.97 6.04
CA LEU A 291 -8.59 22.89 6.77
C LEU A 291 -8.40 22.68 8.27
N LYS A 292 -8.43 21.43 8.77
CA LYS A 292 -8.36 21.06 10.20
C LYS A 292 -7.20 21.75 10.91
N SER A 293 -6.04 21.81 10.27
CA SER A 293 -4.86 22.51 10.79
C SER A 293 -5.10 24.01 11.01
N ARG A 294 -5.94 24.64 10.19
CA ARG A 294 -6.21 26.09 10.17
C ARG A 294 -7.66 26.45 10.52
N TRP A 295 -8.44 25.56 11.15
CA TRP A 295 -9.85 25.85 11.48
C TRP A 295 -9.97 27.09 12.37
N LEU A 296 -9.04 27.28 13.32
CA LEU A 296 -9.04 28.45 14.21
C LEU A 296 -8.88 29.77 13.44
N GLU A 297 -7.98 29.81 12.46
CA GLU A 297 -7.76 31.00 11.62
C GLU A 297 -8.99 31.30 10.75
N LEU A 298 -9.60 30.26 10.18
CA LEU A 298 -10.83 30.41 9.38
C LEU A 298 -12.00 30.90 10.22
N THR A 299 -12.19 30.39 11.45
CA THR A 299 -13.24 30.88 12.36
C THR A 299 -13.02 32.34 12.74
N LEU A 300 -11.76 32.73 12.98
CA LEU A 300 -11.40 34.10 13.34
C LEU A 300 -11.59 35.06 12.15
N ALA A 301 -11.20 34.64 10.94
CA ALA A 301 -11.44 35.40 9.72
C ALA A 301 -12.94 35.58 9.42
N ALA A 302 -13.76 34.55 9.66
CA ALA A 302 -15.21 34.62 9.50
C ALA A 302 -15.85 35.61 10.49
N GLU A 303 -15.38 35.63 11.75
CA GLU A 303 -15.85 36.59 12.76
C GLU A 303 -15.50 38.04 12.39
N ILE A 304 -14.28 38.28 11.89
CA ILE A 304 -13.85 39.60 11.39
C ILE A 304 -14.72 40.05 10.20
N LEU A 305 -14.96 39.15 9.23
CA LEU A 305 -15.81 39.45 8.06
C LEU A 305 -17.25 39.77 8.46
N TYR A 306 -17.80 39.04 9.44
CA TYR A 306 -19.15 39.27 9.96
C TYR A 306 -19.29 40.64 10.63
N LEU A 307 -18.32 41.02 11.49
CA LEU A 307 -18.29 42.35 12.11
C LEU A 307 -18.15 43.47 11.07
N ALA A 308 -17.27 43.29 10.08
CA ALA A 308 -17.12 44.24 8.97
C ALA A 308 -18.42 44.41 8.19
N TRP A 309 -19.13 43.31 7.91
CA TRP A 309 -20.43 43.35 7.23
C TRP A 309 -21.50 44.10 8.03
N ILE A 310 -21.56 43.92 9.36
CA ILE A 310 -22.48 44.67 10.23
C ILE A 310 -22.19 46.16 10.18
N ILE A 311 -20.91 46.55 10.30
CA ILE A 311 -20.51 47.97 10.29
C ILE A 311 -20.85 48.61 8.93
N LEU A 312 -20.60 47.90 7.82
CA LEU A 312 -20.95 48.38 6.47
C LEU A 312 -22.46 48.47 6.24
N LYS A 313 -23.25 47.55 6.83
CA LYS A 313 -24.69 47.50 6.65
C LYS A 313 -25.45 48.47 7.54
N GLN A 314 -24.87 48.90 8.68
CA GLN A 314 -25.51 49.93 9.49
C GLN A 314 -25.51 51.24 8.69
N PRO A 315 -26.69 51.75 8.25
CA PRO A 315 -26.74 53.08 7.69
C PRO A 315 -26.23 53.99 8.79
N MET A 316 -25.19 54.78 8.49
CA MET A 316 -24.65 55.81 9.38
C MET A 316 -25.81 56.69 9.83
N ARG A 317 -26.48 56.31 10.92
CA ARG A 317 -27.46 57.14 11.59
C ARG A 317 -26.62 58.25 12.16
N ALA A 318 -26.57 59.36 11.42
CA ALA A 318 -25.82 60.55 11.76
C ALA A 318 -26.05 60.82 13.25
N ILE A 319 -24.99 60.65 14.03
CA ILE A 319 -24.99 61.03 15.43
C ILE A 319 -25.18 62.54 15.41
N MET A 320 -26.43 62.99 15.59
CA MET A 320 -26.71 64.40 15.77
C MET A 320 -26.02 64.82 17.06
N VAL A 321 -24.86 65.44 16.92
CA VAL A 321 -24.14 66.08 18.02
C VAL A 321 -25.07 67.14 18.58
N ARG A 322 -25.71 66.83 19.72
CA ARG A 322 -26.57 67.75 20.45
C ARG A 322 -25.70 68.97 20.81
N LYS A 323 -25.96 70.11 20.16
CA LYS A 323 -25.26 71.37 20.44
C LYS A 323 -25.33 71.65 21.94
N LYS A 324 -24.16 71.75 22.57
CA LYS A 324 -23.98 72.08 23.98
C LYS A 324 -24.49 73.51 24.18
N TYR A 325 -25.49 73.69 25.04
CA TYR A 325 -26.00 75.02 25.39
C TYR A 325 -24.89 75.88 26.01
N PRO A 326 -24.85 77.19 25.73
CA PRO A 326 -23.83 78.08 26.27
C PRO A 326 -23.95 78.19 27.79
N ILE A 327 -22.79 78.16 28.44
CA ILE A 327 -22.61 78.32 29.88
C ILE A 327 -22.86 79.80 30.21
N ASN A 328 -23.91 80.08 30.98
CA ASN A 328 -24.14 81.42 31.55
C ASN A 328 -23.06 81.70 32.59
N TYR A 329 -22.25 82.74 32.36
CA TYR A 329 -21.32 83.29 33.33
C TYR A 329 -22.09 84.16 34.34
N PHE A 330 -22.02 83.79 35.62
CA PHE A 330 -22.46 84.64 36.73
C PHE A 330 -21.37 85.70 37.02
N PRO A 331 -21.70 87.00 37.11
CA PRO A 331 -20.77 88.00 37.56
C PRO A 331 -20.67 87.98 39.10
N ILE A 332 -19.44 88.04 39.60
CA ILE A 332 -19.11 88.24 41.02
C ILE A 332 -19.16 89.75 41.28
N SER A 333 -20.06 90.19 42.14
CA SER A 333 -20.02 91.54 42.73
C SER A 333 -19.36 91.48 44.11
N SER A 334 -18.39 92.36 44.27
CA SER A 334 -17.64 92.73 45.49
C SER A 334 -18.51 93.19 46.65
#